data_AF-A0A0N4U589-F1
#
_entry.id   AF-A0A0N4U589-F1
#
_cell.length_a   1.000
_cell.length_b   1.000
_cell.length_c   1.000
_cell.angle_alpha   90.00
_cell.angle_beta   90.00
_cell.angle_gamma   90.00
#
_symmetry.space_group_name_H-M   'P 1'
#
loop_
_entity.id
_entity.type
_entity.pdbx_description
1 polymer ?
#
loop_
_entity_poly.entity_id
_entity_poly.type
_entity_poly.pdbx_seq_one_letter_code
_entity_poly.pdbx_strand_id
1 'polypeptide(L)'
;MAYARFKGKFCNISLISIYTPALLADDRDMFGAELRLLTKSLLKYGMVIIGGDWNARVGHAAAMASTIGKYGIGDRLPGTSNICNESTAQRDRNHYWSDMATGMQAAARLGDNTKLFCLLHKA
;
A
#
# COMPACT_ATOMS: atom_id res chain seq x y z
N MET A 1 1.67 7.53 9.25
CA MET A 1 2.55 6.83 8.28
C MET A 1 3.35 5.79 9.05
N ALA A 2 3.49 4.58 8.52
CA ALA A 2 4.34 3.54 9.10
C ALA A 2 5.39 3.10 8.08
N TYR A 3 6.56 2.71 8.57
CA TYR A 3 7.69 2.35 7.73
C TYR A 3 8.36 1.09 8.28
N ALA A 4 8.64 0.14 7.40
CA ALA A 4 9.41 -1.04 7.71
C ALA A 4 10.51 -1.23 6.67
N ARG A 5 11.67 -1.71 7.14
CA ARG A 5 12.80 -2.03 6.28
C ARG A 5 13.24 -3.47 6.51
N PHE A 6 13.21 -4.24 5.43
CA PHE A 6 13.62 -5.63 5.40
C PHE A 6 14.95 -5.73 4.68
N LYS A 7 15.95 -6.32 5.34
CA LYS A 7 17.19 -6.70 4.67
C LYS A 7 16.95 -8.00 3.92
N GLY A 8 17.01 -7.92 2.59
CA GLY A 8 16.99 -9.10 1.74
C GLY A 8 18.39 -9.50 1.29
N LYS A 9 18.50 -10.72 0.77
CA LYS A 9 19.74 -11.28 0.25
C LYS A 9 20.24 -10.53 -1.00
N PHE A 10 19.32 -10.14 -1.88
CA PHE A 10 19.64 -9.49 -3.17
C PHE A 10 19.31 -8.00 -3.21
N CYS A 11 18.22 -7.60 -2.54
CA CYS A 11 17.89 -6.19 -2.38
C CYS A 11 17.25 -5.96 -1.00
N ASN A 12 17.47 -4.78 -0.46
CA ASN A 12 16.71 -4.32 0.70
C ASN A 12 15.33 -3.88 0.24
N ILE A 13 14.31 -4.16 1.03
CA ILE A 13 12.92 -3.77 0.75
C ILE A 13 12.48 -2.79 1.81
N SER A 14 11.93 -1.67 1.37
CA SER A 14 11.31 -0.66 2.22
C SER A 14 9.82 -0.64 1.93
N LEU A 15 9.00 -0.94 2.95
CA LEU A 15 7.55 -0.84 2.89
C LEU A 15 7.14 0.43 3.62
N ILE A 16 6.42 1.32 2.93
CA ILE A 16 5.83 2.52 3.49
C ILE A 16 4.31 2.32 3.47
N SER A 17 3.70 2.26 4.64
CA SER A 17 2.25 2.30 4.79
C SER A 17 1.79 3.74 5.04
N ILE A 18 0.90 4.23 4.18
CA ILE A 18 0.38 5.59 4.24
C ILE A 18 -1.12 5.62 4.53
N TYR A 19 -1.56 6.73 5.12
CA TYR A 19 -2.95 7.13 5.20
C TYR A 19 -2.99 8.62 4.92
N THR A 20 -3.49 9.01 3.76
CA THR A 20 -3.50 10.42 3.32
C THR A 20 -4.62 11.20 4.01
N PRO A 21 -4.36 12.44 4.49
CA PRO A 21 -5.37 13.31 5.07
C PRO A 21 -6.52 13.59 4.09
N ALA A 22 -7.75 13.52 4.58
CA ALA A 22 -8.95 13.70 3.77
C ALA A 22 -9.26 15.18 3.45
N LEU A 23 -8.93 16.13 4.35
CA LEU A 23 -9.79 17.30 4.52
C LEU A 23 -9.23 18.68 4.15
N LEU A 24 -7.92 18.93 4.03
CA LEU A 24 -7.41 20.28 3.71
C LEU A 24 -6.17 20.27 2.80
N ALA A 25 -6.01 21.32 1.97
CA ALA A 25 -4.90 21.45 1.03
C ALA A 25 -3.53 21.49 1.73
N ASP A 26 -3.42 22.26 2.83
CA ASP A 26 -2.20 22.37 3.62
C ASP A 26 -1.76 21.01 4.20
N ASP A 27 -2.70 20.20 4.68
CA ASP A 27 -2.41 18.86 5.19
C ASP A 27 -1.87 17.93 4.10
N ARG A 28 -2.33 18.09 2.85
CA ARG A 28 -1.85 17.31 1.70
C ARG A 28 -0.45 17.73 1.28
N ASP A 29 -0.16 19.03 1.27
CA ASP A 29 1.17 19.54 0.93
C ASP A 29 2.20 19.13 1.98
N MET A 30 1.84 19.23 3.27
CA MET A 30 2.66 18.74 4.38
C MET A 30 2.90 17.23 4.27
N PHE A 31 1.83 16.44 4.06
CA PHE A 31 1.94 14.99 3.87
C PHE A 31 2.83 14.64 2.66
N GLY A 32 2.68 15.36 1.55
CA GLY A 32 3.50 15.19 0.36
C GLY A 32 4.98 15.51 0.61
N ALA A 33 5.26 16.56 1.38
CA ALA A 33 6.62 16.93 1.78
C ALA A 33 7.27 15.86 2.67
N GLU A 34 6.55 15.35 3.68
CA GLU A 34 7.02 14.26 4.54
C GLU A 34 7.31 12.99 3.74
N LEU A 35 6.38 12.58 2.88
CA LEU A 35 6.54 11.38 2.06
C LEU A 35 7.74 11.51 1.11
N ARG A 36 7.95 12.70 0.54
CA ARG A 36 9.09 13.02 -0.33
C ARG A 36 10.42 13.03 0.42
N LEU A 37 10.44 13.52 1.66
CA LEU A 37 11.62 13.45 2.54
C LEU A 37 11.98 12.00 2.87
N LEU A 38 10.97 11.20 3.23
CA LEU A 38 11.16 9.79 3.53
C LEU A 38 11.73 9.05 2.32
N THR A 39 11.13 9.20 1.13
CA THR A 39 11.63 8.54 -0.09
C THR A 39 13.03 8.98 -0.50
N LYS A 40 13.40 10.25 -0.31
CA LYS A 40 14.78 10.72 -0.52
C LYS A 40 15.79 10.11 0.44
N SER A 41 15.37 9.81 1.67
CA SER A 41 16.23 9.17 2.68
C SER A 41 16.45 7.67 2.43
N LEU A 42 15.64 7.04 1.58
CA LEU A 42 15.78 5.63 1.25
C LEU A 42 16.99 5.38 0.34
N LEU A 43 17.63 4.23 0.51
CA LEU A 43 18.82 3.87 -0.26
C LEU A 43 18.46 3.68 -1.73
N LYS A 44 19.23 4.33 -2.62
CA LYS A 44 19.07 4.31 -4.09
C LYS A 44 18.92 2.92 -4.72
N TYR A 45 19.46 1.88 -4.08
CA TYR A 45 19.51 0.50 -4.60
C TYR A 45 18.55 -0.47 -3.88
N GLY A 46 17.64 0.05 -3.05
CA GLY A 46 16.58 -0.76 -2.43
C GLY A 46 15.29 -0.74 -3.25
N MET A 47 14.47 -1.78 -3.10
CA MET A 47 13.09 -1.75 -3.58
C MET A 47 12.22 -0.97 -2.59
N VAL A 48 11.41 -0.04 -3.08
CA VAL A 48 10.47 0.74 -2.25
C VAL A 48 9.05 0.44 -2.70
N ILE A 49 8.21 0.07 -1.75
CA ILE A 49 6.78 -0.16 -1.95
C ILE A 49 6.03 0.82 -1.07
N ILE A 50 5.16 1.63 -1.68
CA ILE A 50 4.32 2.60 -0.97
C ILE A 50 2.88 2.16 -1.17
N GLY A 51 2.20 1.83 -0.07
CA GLY A 51 0.83 1.34 -0.10
C GLY A 51 0.02 1.89 1.06
N GLY A 52 -1.30 1.80 0.97
CA GLY A 52 -2.21 2.32 1.96
C GLY A 52 -3.36 3.11 1.33
N ASP A 53 -4.10 3.83 2.16
CA ASP A 53 -5.20 4.67 1.68
C ASP A 53 -4.63 6.00 1.16
N TRP A 54 -4.65 6.14 -0.16
CA TRP A 54 -4.22 7.35 -0.85
C TRP A 54 -5.33 8.42 -0.90
N ASN A 55 -6.55 8.06 -0.48
CA ASN A 55 -7.74 8.92 -0.52
C ASN A 55 -7.88 9.67 -1.86
N ALA A 56 -7.36 9.03 -2.91
CA ALA A 56 -7.22 9.58 -4.24
C ALA A 56 -8.48 9.23 -5.01
N ARG A 57 -9.08 10.23 -5.66
CA ARG A 57 -10.16 9.98 -6.60
C ARG A 57 -9.52 9.35 -7.83
N VAL A 58 -9.64 8.03 -7.96
CA VAL A 58 -9.29 7.35 -9.21
C VAL A 58 -10.19 7.93 -10.29
N GLY A 59 -9.58 8.41 -11.38
CA GLY A 59 -10.32 8.90 -12.55
C GLY A 59 -11.29 7.83 -13.08
N HIS A 60 -12.18 8.24 -13.99
CA HIS A 60 -13.31 7.44 -14.48
C HIS A 60 -13.00 5.93 -14.60
N ALA A 61 -13.50 5.13 -13.66
CA ALA A 61 -13.10 3.74 -13.44
C ALA A 61 -13.26 2.85 -14.69
N ALA A 62 -14.19 3.20 -15.58
CA ALA A 62 -14.41 2.50 -16.85
C ALA A 62 -13.16 2.47 -17.75
N ALA A 63 -12.34 3.53 -17.75
CA ALA A 63 -11.13 3.58 -18.57
C ALA A 63 -9.97 2.76 -17.99
N MET A 64 -10.02 2.43 -16.70
CA MET A 64 -8.99 1.67 -16.00
C MET A 64 -9.42 0.22 -15.72
N ALA A 65 -10.64 -0.18 -16.10
CA ALA A 65 -11.19 -1.51 -15.85
C ALA A 65 -10.30 -2.63 -16.41
N SER A 66 -9.66 -2.43 -17.57
CA SER A 66 -8.72 -3.40 -18.14
C SER A 66 -7.41 -3.52 -17.38
N THR A 67 -6.96 -2.43 -16.74
CA THR A 67 -5.68 -2.36 -16.01
C THR A 67 -5.83 -2.84 -14.57
N ILE A 68 -6.94 -2.49 -13.92
CA ILE A 68 -7.22 -2.86 -12.54
C ILE A 68 -7.84 -4.28 -12.48
N GLY A 69 -8.52 -4.71 -13.55
CA GLY A 69 -9.17 -6.01 -13.63
C GLY A 69 -10.18 -6.23 -12.51
N LYS A 70 -10.40 -7.49 -12.14
CA LYS A 70 -11.31 -7.89 -11.04
C LYS A 70 -10.88 -7.43 -9.63
N TYR A 71 -9.71 -6.80 -9.51
CA TYR A 71 -9.13 -6.38 -8.23
C TYR A 71 -9.47 -4.93 -7.88
N GLY A 72 -10.15 -4.21 -8.78
CA GLY A 72 -10.61 -2.86 -8.54
C GLY A 72 -11.87 -2.85 -7.71
N ILE A 73 -11.75 -2.64 -6.40
CA ILE A 73 -12.88 -2.42 -5.52
C ILE A 73 -13.39 -0.99 -5.75
N GLY A 74 -14.10 -0.81 -6.86
CA GLY A 74 -14.64 0.46 -7.33
C GLY A 74 -16.11 0.37 -7.72
N ASP A 75 -16.86 -0.59 -7.16
CA ASP A 75 -18.31 -0.54 -7.26
C ASP A 75 -18.83 0.48 -6.24
N ARG A 76 -19.31 1.61 -6.77
CA ARG A 76 -20.03 2.62 -6.00
C ARG A 76 -21.38 2.01 -5.62
N LEU A 77 -21.47 1.39 -4.44
CA LEU A 77 -22.71 0.81 -3.94
C LEU A 77 -23.78 1.91 -3.79
N PRO A 78 -24.92 1.82 -4.50
CA PRO A 78 -26.07 2.65 -4.21
C PRO A 78 -26.83 2.03 -3.02
N GLY A 79 -26.85 2.72 -1.89
CA GLY A 79 -27.84 2.48 -0.84
C GLY A 79 -27.48 1.51 0.30
N THR A 80 -26.22 1.14 0.53
CA THR A 80 -25.89 0.27 1.68
C THR A 80 -25.50 1.09 2.91
N SER A 81 -26.48 1.32 3.79
CA SER A 81 -26.30 1.46 5.23
C SER A 81 -25.87 0.11 5.83
N ASN A 82 -24.74 -0.43 5.39
CA ASN A 82 -24.13 -1.58 6.02
C ASN A 82 -22.89 -1.05 6.72
N ILE A 83 -23.04 -0.87 8.03
CA ILE A 83 -21.96 -0.70 8.98
C ILE A 83 -21.13 -1.99 8.87
N CYS A 84 -20.26 -2.08 7.87
CA CYS A 84 -19.02 -2.79 8.04
C CYS A 84 -18.37 -2.05 9.20
N ASN A 85 -18.43 -2.63 10.39
CA ASN A 85 -17.83 -2.06 11.59
C ASN A 85 -16.45 -1.61 11.15
N GLU A 86 -16.20 -0.30 11.18
CA GLU A 86 -14.97 0.28 10.63
C GLU A 86 -13.74 -0.41 11.25
N SER A 87 -13.90 -0.91 12.47
CA SER A 87 -12.98 -1.79 13.20
C SER A 87 -12.68 -3.14 12.53
N THR A 88 -13.66 -3.83 11.92
CA THR A 88 -13.46 -5.11 11.23
C THR A 88 -12.72 -4.89 9.92
N ALA A 89 -13.16 -3.93 9.10
CA ALA A 89 -12.46 -3.57 7.86
C ALA A 89 -11.02 -3.09 8.14
N GLN A 90 -10.81 -2.35 9.24
CA GLN A 90 -9.48 -1.95 9.68
C GLN A 90 -8.65 -3.15 10.16
N ARG A 91 -9.22 -4.09 10.93
CA ARG A 91 -8.53 -5.31 11.35
C ARG A 91 -8.10 -6.16 10.17
N ASP A 92 -8.99 -6.38 9.20
CA ASP A 92 -8.69 -7.20 8.03
C ASP A 92 -7.56 -6.57 7.20
N ARG A 93 -7.57 -5.24 7.03
CA ARG A 93 -6.45 -4.50 6.43
C ARG A 93 -5.16 -4.66 7.21
N ASN A 94 -5.20 -4.50 8.53
CA ASN A 94 -4.02 -4.64 9.38
C ASN A 94 -3.44 -6.07 9.29
N HIS A 95 -4.31 -7.08 9.25
CA HIS A 95 -3.92 -8.47 9.07
C HIS A 95 -3.27 -8.69 7.71
N TYR A 96 -3.90 -8.20 6.64
CA TYR A 96 -3.35 -8.26 5.29
C TYR A 96 -1.95 -7.66 5.23
N TRP A 97 -1.76 -6.45 5.74
CA TRP A 97 -0.45 -5.80 5.73
C TRP A 97 0.58 -6.52 6.59
N SER A 98 0.17 -7.08 7.73
CA SER A 98 1.04 -7.89 8.59
C SER A 98 1.51 -9.16 7.89
N ASP A 99 0.61 -9.86 7.21
CA ASP A 99 0.92 -11.08 6.47
C ASP A 99 1.81 -10.77 5.27
N MET A 100 1.52 -9.68 4.55
CA MET A 100 2.31 -9.23 3.42
C MET A 100 3.74 -8.85 3.86
N ALA A 101 3.88 -8.11 4.96
CA ALA A 101 5.18 -7.77 5.56
C ALA A 101 5.97 -9.01 6.00
N THR A 102 5.31 -9.96 6.67
CA THR A 102 5.92 -11.22 7.10
C THR A 102 6.38 -12.06 5.91
N GLY A 103 5.53 -12.16 4.89
CA GLY A 103 5.84 -12.85 3.63
C GLY A 103 7.02 -12.21 2.91
N MET A 104 7.04 -10.88 2.80
CA MET A 104 8.14 -10.13 2.18
C MET A 104 9.44 -10.32 2.96
N GLN A 105 9.40 -10.28 4.29
CA GLN A 105 10.58 -10.53 5.11
C GLN A 105 11.16 -11.93 4.87
N ALA A 106 10.31 -12.95 4.83
CA ALA A 106 10.73 -14.33 4.59
C ALA A 106 11.32 -14.50 3.18
N ALA A 107 10.64 -14.00 2.15
CA ALA A 107 11.10 -14.06 0.77
C ALA A 107 12.41 -13.29 0.56
N ALA A 108 12.52 -12.09 1.14
CA ALA A 108 13.73 -11.28 1.09
C ALA A 108 14.93 -12.00 1.72
N ARG A 109 14.75 -12.62 2.89
CA ARG A 109 15.81 -13.39 3.58
C ARG A 109 16.29 -14.59 2.76
N LEU A 110 15.36 -15.31 2.14
CA LEU A 110 15.67 -16.45 1.28
C LEU A 110 16.27 -16.02 -0.08
N GLY A 111 16.08 -14.76 -0.47
CA GLY A 111 16.38 -14.28 -1.82
C GLY A 111 15.41 -14.82 -2.87
N ASP A 112 14.20 -15.21 -2.46
CA ASP A 112 13.18 -15.73 -3.36
C ASP A 112 12.42 -14.57 -4.03
N ASN A 113 12.99 -14.07 -5.13
CA ASN A 113 12.40 -12.97 -5.90
C ASN A 113 11.04 -13.34 -6.51
N THR A 114 10.80 -14.62 -6.82
CA THR A 114 9.52 -15.09 -7.36
C THR A 114 8.43 -14.96 -6.32
N LYS A 115 8.69 -15.39 -5.08
CA LYS A 115 7.73 -15.24 -3.97
C LYS A 115 7.49 -13.77 -3.65
N LEU A 116 8.52 -12.94 -3.74
CA LEU A 116 8.40 -11.49 -3.60
C LEU A 116 7.44 -10.88 -4.63
N PHE A 117 7.62 -11.27 -5.90
CA PHE A 117 6.76 -10.84 -7.01
C PHE A 117 5.31 -11.33 -6.82
N CYS A 118 5.12 -12.60 -6.44
CA CYS A 118 3.79 -13.15 -6.17
C CYS A 118 3.08 -12.46 -5.00
N LEU A 119 3.82 -12.04 -3.96
CA LEU A 119 3.24 -11.29 -2.84
C LEU A 119 2.78 -9.89 -3.29
N LEU A 120 3.54 -9.24 -4.17
CA LEU A 120 3.18 -7.95 -4.76
C LEU A 120 1.96 -8.05 -5.70
N HIS A 121 1.83 -9.15 -6.43
CA HIS A 121 0.73 -9.37 -7.39
C HIS A 121 -0.56 -9.91 -6.76
N LYS A 122 -0.56 -10.27 -5.47
CA LYS A 122 -1.76 -10.66 -4.72
C LYS A 122 -2.47 -9.48 -4.05
N ALA A 123 -1.91 -8.27 -4.16
CA ALA A 123 -2.52 -7.01 -3.71
C ALA A 123 -3.47 -6.45 -4.77
#